data_AF-A0A7S0WWV5-F1
#
_entry.id   AF-A0A7S0WWV5-F1
#
_cell.length_a   1.000
_cell.length_b   1.000
_cell.length_c   1.000
_cell.angle_alpha   90.00
_cell.angle_beta   90.00
_cell.angle_gamma   90.00
#
_symmetry.space_group_name_H-M   'P 1'
#
loop_
_entity.id
_entity.type
_entity.pdbx_description
1 polymer ?
#
loop_
_entity_poly.entity_id
_entity_poly.type
_entity_poly.pdbx_seq_one_letter_code
_entity_poly.pdbx_strand_id
1 'polypeptide(L)'
;MDPTGPDLVAHGQLHPSGSLLPASLPSTLTVMCGTARGILQLQNGRIVVEEEDGSTVEVVPQDFERMGGRGATKKWKQSIRVANLPPGQSMTLGEWLAARGLEIRANLIT
;
A
#
# COMPACT_ATOMS: atom_id res chain seq x y z
N MET A 1 -29.22 -49.73 4.47
CA MET A 1 -29.71 -48.75 3.48
C MET A 1 -30.29 -47.59 4.26
N ASP A 2 -29.60 -46.49 4.10
CA ASP A 2 -29.42 -45.38 5.02
C ASP A 2 -30.60 -44.41 5.02
N PRO A 3 -30.84 -43.67 6.12
CA PRO A 3 -31.93 -42.72 6.23
C PRO A 3 -31.61 -41.41 5.50
N THR A 4 -32.57 -40.95 4.68
CA THR A 4 -32.61 -39.60 4.10
C THR A 4 -32.85 -38.58 5.21
N GLY A 5 -31.83 -37.80 5.55
CA GLY A 5 -31.95 -36.64 6.45
C GLY A 5 -32.35 -35.37 5.68
N PRO A 6 -33.27 -34.54 6.20
CA PRO A 6 -33.52 -33.22 5.63
C PRO A 6 -32.49 -32.19 6.11
N ASP A 7 -31.81 -31.64 5.12
CA ASP A 7 -31.42 -30.25 4.86
C ASP A 7 -31.46 -29.18 5.99
N LEU A 8 -30.50 -28.27 5.83
CA LEU A 8 -30.45 -26.90 6.35
C LEU A 8 -29.78 -26.68 7.72
N VAL A 9 -28.45 -26.89 7.74
CA VAL A 9 -27.59 -26.14 8.68
C VAL A 9 -27.59 -24.68 8.25
N ALA A 10 -28.32 -23.85 9.00
CA ALA A 10 -28.13 -22.42 9.02
C ALA A 10 -26.71 -22.11 9.57
N HIS A 11 -25.73 -21.96 8.68
CA HIS A 11 -24.44 -21.37 9.03
C HIS A 11 -24.61 -19.86 9.21
N GLY A 12 -25.32 -19.48 10.28
CA GLY A 12 -25.18 -18.14 10.86
C GLY A 12 -23.79 -18.03 11.45
N GLN A 13 -22.85 -17.49 10.70
CA GLN A 13 -21.53 -17.10 11.20
C GLN A 13 -21.72 -15.90 12.14
N LEU A 14 -22.02 -16.18 13.41
CA LEU A 14 -21.84 -15.23 14.49
C LEU A 14 -20.34 -15.12 14.78
N HIS A 15 -19.76 -13.96 14.52
CA HIS A 15 -18.43 -13.61 14.97
C HIS A 15 -18.56 -13.05 16.39
N PRO A 16 -18.07 -13.72 17.44
CA PRO A 16 -18.13 -13.16 18.79
C PRO A 16 -17.02 -12.11 18.97
N SER A 17 -17.41 -10.97 19.51
CA SER A 17 -16.66 -9.86 20.08
C SER A 17 -15.12 -9.84 19.99
N GLY A 18 -14.61 -8.70 19.49
CA GLY A 18 -13.57 -7.98 20.24
C GLY A 18 -12.13 -8.13 19.76
N SER A 19 -11.84 -7.70 18.54
CA SER A 19 -10.57 -6.99 18.22
C SER A 19 -10.65 -6.39 16.82
N LEU A 20 -10.79 -5.07 16.70
CA LEU A 20 -10.61 -4.36 15.42
C LEU A 20 -9.10 -4.25 15.12
N LEU A 21 -8.39 -5.37 15.02
CA LEU A 21 -7.11 -5.36 14.35
C LEU A 21 -7.44 -5.14 12.87
N PRO A 22 -6.93 -4.07 12.22
CA PRO A 22 -7.20 -3.88 10.81
C PRO A 22 -6.72 -5.13 10.07
N ALA A 23 -7.53 -5.59 9.12
CA ALA A 23 -7.19 -6.63 8.16
C ALA A 23 -5.71 -6.49 7.76
N SER A 24 -5.00 -7.62 7.76
CA SER A 24 -3.61 -7.80 7.36
C SER A 24 -3.09 -6.64 6.51
N LEU A 25 -2.12 -5.87 7.03
CA LEU A 25 -1.54 -4.75 6.28
C LEU A 25 -1.14 -5.22 4.89
N PRO A 26 -1.43 -4.44 3.84
CA PRO A 26 -1.07 -4.85 2.49
C PRO A 26 0.45 -4.92 2.37
N SER A 27 0.99 -5.89 1.64
CA SER A 27 2.43 -5.97 1.38
C SER A 27 2.92 -4.86 0.43
N THR A 28 2.00 -4.33 -0.38
CA THR A 28 2.27 -3.28 -1.37
C THR A 28 1.24 -2.16 -1.35
N LEU A 29 1.64 -0.97 -1.81
CA LEU A 29 0.76 0.19 -1.99
C LEU A 29 0.98 0.82 -3.34
N THR A 30 -0.10 1.09 -4.06
CA THR A 30 -0.05 1.98 -5.22
C THR A 30 0.21 3.39 -4.74
N VAL A 31 1.28 3.99 -5.24
CA VAL A 31 1.73 5.34 -4.90
C VAL A 31 1.89 6.20 -6.14
N MET A 32 1.82 7.50 -5.95
CA MET A 32 2.04 8.48 -7.01
C MET A 32 2.82 9.69 -6.50
N CYS A 33 3.60 10.32 -7.37
CA CYS A 33 4.26 11.60 -7.14
C CYS A 33 4.22 12.40 -8.43
N GLY A 34 3.48 13.52 -8.47
CA GLY A 34 3.27 14.25 -9.71
C GLY A 34 2.63 13.35 -10.78
N THR A 35 3.31 13.18 -11.91
CA THR A 35 2.92 12.26 -13.00
C THR A 35 3.43 10.83 -12.82
N ALA A 36 4.43 10.61 -11.95
CA ALA A 36 5.00 9.29 -11.71
C ALA A 36 4.02 8.42 -10.90
N ARG A 37 3.90 7.15 -11.29
CA ARG A 37 3.09 6.12 -10.63
C ARG A 37 3.95 4.91 -10.34
N GLY A 38 3.69 4.23 -9.24
CA GLY A 38 4.45 3.03 -8.88
C GLY A 38 3.79 2.22 -7.78
N ILE A 39 4.41 1.08 -7.47
CA ILE A 39 3.99 0.16 -6.41
C ILE A 39 5.07 0.13 -5.34
N LEU A 40 4.78 0.74 -4.19
CA LEU A 40 5.64 0.69 -3.01
C LEU A 40 5.52 -0.68 -2.33
N GLN A 41 6.63 -1.37 -2.18
CA GLN A 41 6.77 -2.56 -1.36
C GLN A 41 7.03 -2.14 0.09
N LEU A 42 6.09 -2.39 1.01
CA LEU A 42 6.23 -1.95 2.41
C LEU A 42 7.38 -2.66 3.14
N GLN A 43 7.69 -3.88 2.72
CA GLN A 43 8.71 -4.75 3.32
C GLN A 43 10.15 -4.20 3.21
N ASN A 44 10.48 -3.55 2.10
CA ASN A 44 11.84 -3.08 1.81
C ASN A 44 11.91 -1.59 1.42
N GLY A 45 10.76 -0.92 1.33
CA GLY A 45 10.64 0.49 0.97
C GLY A 45 10.97 0.80 -0.49
N ARG A 46 11.04 -0.19 -1.38
CA ARG A 46 11.30 -0.01 -2.81
C ARG A 46 10.00 0.29 -3.56
N ILE A 47 10.11 1.09 -4.60
CA ILE A 47 8.99 1.42 -5.49
C ILE A 47 9.29 0.81 -6.85
N VAL A 48 8.41 -0.08 -7.31
CA VAL A 48 8.42 -0.60 -8.67
C VAL A 48 7.71 0.41 -9.56
N VAL A 49 8.41 0.89 -10.59
CA VAL A 49 7.87 1.79 -11.61
C VAL A 49 7.85 1.03 -12.93
N GLU A 50 6.75 1.13 -13.66
CA GLU A 50 6.65 0.62 -15.03
C GLU A 50 7.11 1.73 -15.98
N GLU A 51 8.06 1.40 -16.85
CA GLU A 51 8.62 2.27 -17.88
C GLU A 51 7.77 2.18 -19.16
N GLU A 52 7.96 3.12 -20.09
CA GLU A 52 7.17 3.20 -21.34
C GLU A 52 7.31 1.95 -22.23
N ASP A 53 8.46 1.28 -22.18
CA ASP A 53 8.74 0.03 -22.91
C ASP A 53 8.09 -1.21 -22.24
N GLY A 54 7.35 -1.03 -21.14
CA GLY A 54 6.72 -2.10 -20.36
C GLY A 54 7.68 -2.86 -19.44
N SER A 55 8.95 -2.45 -19.39
CA SER A 55 9.91 -2.93 -18.38
C SER A 55 9.63 -2.29 -17.02
N THR A 56 10.06 -2.94 -15.94
CA THR A 56 9.90 -2.40 -14.58
C THR A 56 11.25 -2.15 -13.93
N VAL A 57 11.38 -1.00 -13.25
CA VAL A 57 12.57 -0.65 -12.47
C VAL A 57 12.21 -0.48 -10.99
N GLU A 58 13.09 -0.96 -10.11
CA GLU A 58 12.98 -0.74 -8.67
C GLU A 58 13.81 0.47 -8.23
N VAL A 59 13.16 1.44 -7.59
CA VAL A 59 13.81 2.67 -7.11
C VAL A 59 13.56 2.92 -5.64
N VAL A 60 14.42 3.75 -5.03
CA VAL A 60 14.16 4.27 -3.68
C VAL A 60 13.13 5.41 -3.72
N PRO A 61 12.43 5.71 -2.61
CA PRO A 61 11.42 6.77 -2.57
C PRO A 61 11.94 8.16 -2.98
N GLN A 62 13.22 8.42 -2.78
CA GLN A 62 13.87 9.69 -3.16
C GLN A 62 13.99 9.82 -4.68
N ASP A 63 14.34 8.74 -5.38
CA ASP A 63 14.43 8.75 -6.85
C ASP A 63 13.04 8.79 -7.48
N PHE A 64 12.07 8.09 -6.89
CA PHE A 64 10.67 8.22 -7.30
C PHE A 64 10.13 9.66 -7.12
N GLU A 65 10.49 10.33 -6.02
CA GLU A 65 10.16 11.75 -5.80
C GLU A 65 10.79 12.65 -6.89
N ARG A 66 12.02 12.36 -7.33
CA ARG A 66 12.70 13.07 -8.43
C ARG A 66 11.98 12.84 -9.76
N MET A 67 11.63 11.59 -10.09
CA MET A 67 10.86 11.24 -11.28
C MET A 67 9.53 12.00 -11.34
N GLY A 68 8.88 12.18 -10.19
CA GLY A 68 7.64 12.95 -10.06
C GLY A 68 7.80 14.48 -10.06
N GLY A 69 9.00 15.01 -10.33
CA GLY A 69 9.28 16.44 -10.39
C GLY A 69 9.44 17.15 -9.04
N ARG A 70 9.60 16.41 -7.93
CA ARG A 70 9.67 16.96 -6.55
C ARG A 70 11.02 16.77 -5.86
N GLY A 71 12.06 16.43 -6.62
CA GLY A 71 13.39 16.08 -6.10
C GLY A 71 14.12 17.15 -5.28
N ALA A 72 13.71 18.42 -5.36
CA ALA A 72 14.30 19.51 -4.58
C ALA A 72 13.89 19.47 -3.09
N THR A 73 12.75 18.85 -2.76
CA THR A 73 12.16 18.93 -1.42
C THR A 73 12.77 17.95 -0.42
N LYS A 74 13.36 16.83 -0.89
CA LYS A 74 13.90 15.73 -0.07
C LYS A 74 12.91 15.20 0.97
N LYS A 75 11.61 15.41 0.76
CA LYS A 75 10.52 15.13 1.70
C LYS A 75 9.59 14.09 1.09
N TRP A 76 10.16 12.98 0.64
CA TRP A 76 9.44 11.95 -0.11
C TRP A 76 8.17 11.45 0.60
N LYS A 77 8.18 11.36 1.95
CA LYS A 77 6.97 11.01 2.73
C LYS A 77 5.81 12.00 2.56
N GLN A 78 6.09 13.27 2.27
CA GLN A 78 5.10 14.34 2.04
C GLN A 78 4.79 14.53 0.55
N SER A 79 5.75 14.27 -0.34
CA SER A 79 5.58 14.42 -1.79
C SER A 79 4.84 13.25 -2.42
N ILE A 80 5.06 12.03 -1.92
CA ILE A 80 4.42 10.82 -2.41
C ILE A 80 3.04 10.67 -1.77
N ARG A 81 2.03 10.35 -2.59
CA ARG A 81 0.64 10.12 -2.16
C ARG A 81 0.23 8.67 -2.41
N VAL A 82 -0.67 8.16 -1.59
CA VAL A 82 -1.27 6.83 -1.77
C VAL A 82 -2.41 6.94 -2.78
N ALA A 83 -2.33 6.17 -3.85
CA ALA A 83 -3.28 6.23 -4.96
C ALA A 83 -4.47 5.26 -4.80
N ASN A 84 -4.32 4.19 -4.00
CA ASN A 84 -5.38 3.19 -3.79
C ASN A 84 -6.24 3.49 -2.53
N LEU A 85 -6.68 4.75 -2.40
CA LEU A 85 -7.57 5.17 -1.32
C LEU A 85 -9.02 5.21 -1.82
N PRO A 86 -10.02 5.08 -0.92
CA PRO A 86 -11.41 5.29 -1.29
C PRO A 86 -11.62 6.69 -1.89
N PRO A 87 -12.60 6.85 -2.79
CA PRO A 87 -12.87 8.11 -3.47
C PRO A 87 -13.12 9.24 -2.46
N GLY A 88 -12.53 10.41 -2.72
CA GLY A 88 -12.60 11.57 -1.81
C GLY A 88 -11.52 11.60 -0.73
N GLN A 89 -10.72 10.53 -0.57
CA GLN A 89 -9.60 10.51 0.35
C GLN A 89 -8.27 10.69 -0.40
N SER A 90 -7.45 11.63 0.08
CA SER A 90 -6.07 11.78 -0.36
C SER A 90 -5.20 11.93 0.87
N MET A 91 -4.19 11.07 1.00
CA MET A 91 -3.19 11.20 2.04
C MET A 91 -1.79 11.03 1.47
N THR A 92 -0.85 11.74 2.05
CA THR A 92 0.57 11.51 1.81
C THR A 92 0.97 10.13 2.34
N LEU A 93 2.03 9.58 1.80
CA LEU A 93 2.59 8.31 2.26
C LEU A 93 2.97 8.40 3.75
N GLY A 94 3.49 9.54 4.20
CA GLY A 94 3.81 9.80 5.60
C GLY A 94 2.59 9.71 6.51
N GLU A 95 1.48 10.35 6.15
CA GLU A 95 0.22 10.26 6.89
C GLU A 95 -0.33 8.83 6.92
N TRP A 96 -0.26 8.11 5.78
CA TRP A 96 -0.71 6.73 5.68
C TRP A 96 0.05 5.79 6.61
N LEU A 97 1.37 5.95 6.66
CA LEU A 97 2.28 5.18 7.51
C LEU A 97 2.05 5.52 8.99
N ALA A 98 1.98 6.81 9.33
CA ALA A 98 1.76 7.26 10.70
C ALA A 98 0.44 6.76 11.27
N ALA A 99 -0.65 6.80 10.49
CA ALA A 99 -1.96 6.28 10.88
C ALA A 99 -1.97 4.77 11.20
N ARG A 100 -0.93 4.04 10.79
CA ARG A 100 -0.78 2.58 10.97
C ARG A 100 0.41 2.21 11.86
N GLY A 101 1.11 3.19 12.44
CA GLY A 101 2.30 2.96 13.25
C GLY A 101 3.47 2.35 12.47
N LEU A 102 3.52 2.58 11.15
CA LEU A 102 4.55 2.01 10.27
C LEU A 102 5.69 3.02 10.03
N GLU A 103 6.90 2.50 9.91
CA GLU A 103 8.06 3.27 9.48
C GLU A 103 8.77 2.56 8.32
N ILE A 104 8.87 3.25 7.19
CA ILE A 104 9.73 2.84 6.08
C ILE A 104 10.96 3.73 6.08
N ARG A 105 12.13 3.10 6.04
CA ARG A 105 13.41 3.78 5.83
C ARG A 105 13.81 3.64 4.37
N ALA A 106 14.24 4.74 3.77
CA ALA A 106 14.91 4.67 2.49
C ALA A 106 16.28 4.03 2.76
N ASN A 107 16.47 2.78 2.35
CA ASN A 107 17.79 2.18 2.36
C ASN A 107 18.60 2.86 1.25
N LEU A 108 19.41 3.85 1.64
CA LEU A 108 20.50 4.37 0.83
C LEU A 108 21.54 3.23 0.74
N ILE A 109 21.64 2.60 -0.42
CA ILE A 109 22.88 1.88 -0.75
C ILE A 109 23.85 3.01 -1.08
N THR A 110 24.75 3.32 -0.13
CA THR A 110 25.78 4.35 -0.32
C THR A 110 26.93 3.83 -1.17
#